data_AF-A0A1V5WYF1-F1
#
_entry.id   AF-A0A1V5WYF1-F1
#
_cell.length_a   1.000
_cell.length_b   1.000
_cell.length_c   1.000
_cell.angle_alpha   90.00
_cell.angle_beta   90.00
_cell.angle_gamma   90.00
#
_symmetry.space_group_name_H-M   'P 1'
#
loop_
_entity.id
_entity.type
_entity.pdbx_description
1 polymer ?
#
loop_
_entity_poly.entity_id
_entity_poly.type
_entity_poly.pdbx_seq_one_letter_code
_entity_poly.pdbx_strand_id
1 'polypeptide(L)'
;MIHPSPHPSRFPSYPEDTNDTGVRQRTIFFQSVADIDARVRTQRASLDGALLTVANGSRFVLRDALRVLGSSKGHDVFGMTGRIMPLSELLTMGATLSSSTLQIGNVHYEVQLGYLVQPLG
;
A
#
# COMPACT_ATOMS: atom_id res chain seq x y z
N MET A 1 -45.77 -20.50 2.43
CA MET A 1 -44.88 -20.37 1.25
C MET A 1 -44.52 -18.89 1.14
N ILE A 2 -43.42 -18.42 1.75
CA ILE A 2 -42.08 -18.09 1.16
C ILE A 2 -42.24 -17.26 -0.14
N HIS A 3 -41.83 -16.00 -0.27
CA HIS A 3 -40.51 -15.37 0.00
C HIS A 3 -40.61 -13.88 0.42
N PRO A 4 -39.76 -13.39 1.34
CA PRO A 4 -39.51 -11.96 1.53
C PRO A 4 -38.46 -11.43 0.54
N SER A 5 -38.65 -10.18 0.12
CA SER A 5 -37.85 -9.40 -0.83
C SER A 5 -36.35 -9.33 -0.50
N PRO A 6 -35.46 -9.21 -1.52
CA PRO A 6 -34.03 -9.10 -1.30
C PRO A 6 -33.68 -7.80 -0.54
N HIS A 7 -32.95 -7.96 0.55
CA HIS A 7 -32.40 -6.85 1.33
C HIS A 7 -31.43 -6.00 0.50
N PRO A 8 -31.37 -4.67 0.72
CA PRO A 8 -30.32 -3.85 0.15
C PRO A 8 -28.96 -4.33 0.68
N SER A 9 -28.04 -4.54 -0.25
CA SER A 9 -26.65 -4.91 -0.02
C SER A 9 -26.00 -4.01 1.03
N ARG A 10 -25.70 -4.58 2.20
CA ARG A 10 -24.76 -3.98 3.16
C ARG A 10 -23.35 -4.04 2.56
N PHE A 11 -23.03 -3.06 1.73
CA PHE A 11 -21.63 -2.70 1.55
C PHE A 11 -21.09 -2.17 2.88
N PRO A 12 -19.86 -2.51 3.29
CA PRO A 12 -19.22 -1.82 4.40
C PRO A 12 -19.12 -0.34 4.03
N SER A 13 -19.77 0.53 4.81
CA SER A 13 -19.53 1.96 4.75
C SER A 13 -18.08 2.17 5.15
N TYR A 14 -17.22 2.52 4.20
CA TYR A 14 -15.91 3.05 4.54
C TYR A 14 -16.15 4.38 5.25
N PRO A 15 -15.57 4.61 6.44
CA PRO A 15 -15.61 5.93 7.03
C PRO A 15 -14.93 6.89 6.06
N GLU A 16 -15.71 7.83 5.51
CA GLU A 16 -15.18 9.01 4.86
C GLU A 16 -14.24 9.71 5.83
N ASP A 17 -13.06 10.05 5.34
CA ASP A 17 -12.04 10.95 5.89
C ASP A 17 -12.45 11.60 7.22
N THR A 18 -12.37 10.82 8.29
CA THR A 18 -12.67 11.33 9.63
C THR A 18 -11.40 11.98 10.15
N ASN A 19 -11.33 13.29 9.95
CA ASN A 19 -10.43 14.26 10.55
C ASN A 19 -9.40 13.65 11.53
N ASP A 20 -8.17 13.61 11.02
CA ASP A 20 -6.91 13.35 11.70
C ASP A 20 -6.84 14.04 13.08
N THR A 21 -7.13 13.26 14.11
CA THR A 21 -7.00 13.65 15.51
C THR A 21 -5.53 13.80 15.88
N GLY A 22 -4.98 15.01 15.82
CA GLY A 22 -4.03 15.61 16.78
C GLY A 22 -2.88 14.78 17.40
N VAL A 23 -2.45 13.67 16.83
CA VAL A 23 -1.39 12.81 17.36
C VAL A 23 -0.16 12.99 16.48
N ARG A 24 0.90 13.61 17.05
CA ARG A 24 2.28 13.73 16.52
C ARG A 24 2.45 13.07 15.15
N GLN A 25 2.50 13.86 14.08
CA GLN A 25 2.70 13.41 12.70
C GLN A 25 3.89 12.46 12.58
N ARG A 26 3.66 11.16 12.83
CA ARG A 26 4.52 10.08 12.36
C ARG A 26 4.14 9.94 10.90
N THR A 27 4.70 10.82 10.07
CA THR A 27 4.43 10.81 8.64
C THR A 27 4.91 9.48 8.09
N ILE A 28 3.99 8.55 7.90
CA ILE A 28 4.22 7.34 7.13
C ILE A 28 4.24 7.78 5.66
N PHE A 29 5.29 7.45 4.93
CA PHE A 29 5.40 7.78 3.51
C PHE A 29 5.83 6.55 2.72
N PHE A 30 5.49 6.54 1.43
CA PHE A 30 5.89 5.47 0.52
C PHE A 30 7.28 5.75 -0.07
N GLN A 31 8.12 4.72 -0.12
CA GLN A 31 9.37 4.71 -0.90
C GLN A 31 9.37 3.49 -1.80
N SER A 32 9.76 3.65 -3.07
CA SER A 32 9.86 2.51 -3.97
C SER A 32 11.05 1.61 -3.59
N VAL A 33 10.97 0.33 -3.94
CA VAL A 33 12.11 -0.60 -3.76
C VAL A 33 13.34 -0.05 -4.48
N ALA A 34 13.18 0.45 -5.70
CA ALA A 34 14.27 1.01 -6.50
C ALA A 34 14.95 2.21 -5.81
N ASP A 35 14.19 3.07 -5.14
CA ASP A 35 14.75 4.23 -4.42
C ASP A 35 15.54 3.81 -3.18
N ILE A 36 15.04 2.82 -2.43
CA ILE A 36 15.73 2.25 -1.27
C ILE A 36 17.03 1.57 -1.73
N ASP A 37 16.97 0.73 -2.76
CA ASP A 37 18.13 0.03 -3.31
C ASP A 37 19.19 1.01 -3.82
N ALA A 38 18.78 2.09 -4.49
CA ALA A 38 19.69 3.12 -4.94
C ALA A 38 20.42 3.80 -3.76
N ARG A 39 19.72 4.07 -2.66
CA ARG A 39 20.33 4.67 -1.45
C ARG A 39 21.28 3.73 -0.75
N VAL A 40 20.92 2.44 -0.65
CA VAL A 40 21.79 1.42 -0.05
C VAL A 40 23.05 1.23 -0.88
N ARG A 41 22.91 1.09 -2.21
CA ARG A 41 24.04 0.95 -3.14
C ARG A 41 24.99 2.15 -3.12
N THR A 42 24.46 3.36 -2.92
CA THR A 42 25.26 4.60 -2.83
C THR A 42 25.74 4.91 -1.42
N GLN A 43 25.59 3.97 -0.47
CA GLN A 43 25.99 4.11 0.94
C GLN A 43 25.35 5.32 1.65
N ARG A 44 24.20 5.80 1.14
CA ARG A 44 23.39 6.86 1.76
C ARG A 44 22.40 6.32 2.79
N ALA A 45 22.19 5.02 2.79
CA ALA A 45 21.45 4.29 3.81
C ALA A 45 22.04 2.90 3.99
N SER A 46 21.77 2.28 5.14
CA SER A 46 21.97 0.85 5.39
C SER A 46 20.62 0.21 5.73
N LEU A 47 20.50 -1.07 5.41
CA LEU A 47 19.30 -1.87 5.67
C LEU A 47 19.70 -3.09 6.52
N ASP A 48 19.01 -3.28 7.64
CA ASP A 48 19.14 -4.46 8.51
C ASP A 48 17.74 -5.02 8.79
N GLY A 49 17.39 -6.09 8.07
CA GLY A 49 16.01 -6.57 8.01
C GLY A 49 15.04 -5.49 7.55
N ALA A 50 14.06 -5.15 8.39
CA ALA A 50 13.09 -4.09 8.14
C ALA A 50 13.53 -2.70 8.63
N LEU A 51 14.74 -2.57 9.20
CA LEU A 51 15.27 -1.32 9.74
C LEU A 51 16.12 -0.60 8.68
N LEU A 52 15.65 0.57 8.23
CA LEU A 52 16.42 1.48 7.39
C LEU A 52 17.12 2.52 8.26
N THR A 53 18.45 2.63 8.15
CA THR A 53 19.24 3.69 8.78
C THR A 53 19.82 4.59 7.69
N VAL A 54 19.48 5.88 7.72
CA VAL A 54 19.98 6.86 6.74
C VAL A 54 21.30 7.47 7.25
N ALA A 55 22.17 7.94 6.35
CA ALA A 55 23.49 8.47 6.69
C ALA A 55 23.50 9.61 7.74
N ASN A 56 22.38 10.32 7.91
CA ASN A 56 22.20 11.34 8.96
C ASN A 56 21.85 10.76 10.35
N GLY A 57 21.86 9.43 10.50
CA GLY A 57 21.50 8.71 11.72
C GLY A 57 20.00 8.48 11.92
N SER A 58 19.13 9.02 11.05
CA SER A 58 17.68 8.78 11.15
C SER A 58 17.35 7.33 10.87
N ARG A 59 16.44 6.76 11.67
CA ARG A 59 16.02 5.36 11.59
C ARG A 59 14.55 5.25 11.21
N PHE A 60 14.22 4.25 10.40
CA PHE A 60 12.87 4.00 9.94
C PHE A 60 12.57 2.50 9.92
N VAL A 61 11.34 2.11 10.25
CA VAL A 61 10.82 0.77 9.96
C VAL A 61 10.20 0.78 8.58
N LEU A 62 10.54 -0.24 7.80
CA LEU A 62 9.93 -0.53 6.52
C LEU A 62 8.85 -1.61 6.69
N ARG A 63 7.70 -1.39 6.06
CA ARG A 63 6.66 -2.41 5.91
C ARG A 63 6.33 -2.56 4.44
N ASP A 64 6.29 -3.78 3.95
CA ASP A 64 6.02 -4.05 2.54
C ASP A 64 4.70 -3.43 2.10
N ALA A 65 4.77 -2.69 0.99
CA ALA A 65 3.63 -2.07 0.37
C ALA A 65 3.78 -2.02 -1.15
N LEU A 66 2.71 -1.64 -1.82
CA LEU A 66 2.77 -1.25 -3.22
C LEU A 66 1.94 0.00 -3.45
N ARG A 67 2.27 0.69 -4.53
CA ARG A 67 1.47 1.76 -5.11
C ARG A 67 0.82 1.24 -6.38
N VAL A 68 -0.48 1.44 -6.52
CA VAL A 68 -1.20 1.13 -7.75
C VAL A 68 -1.05 2.29 -8.72
N LEU A 69 -0.54 2.03 -9.92
CA LEU A 69 -0.24 3.05 -10.92
C LEU A 69 -1.43 3.29 -11.87
N GLY A 70 -2.18 2.25 -12.17
CA GLY A 70 -3.33 2.32 -13.07
C GLY A 70 -3.89 0.94 -13.41
N SER A 71 -5.08 0.92 -14.01
CA SER A 71 -5.68 -0.31 -14.55
C SER A 71 -5.15 -0.58 -15.96
N SER A 72 -4.72 -1.82 -16.20
CA SER A 72 -4.11 -2.23 -17.48
C SER A 72 -5.13 -2.54 -18.59
N LYS A 73 -6.40 -2.79 -18.24
CA LYS A 73 -7.43 -3.29 -19.19
C LYS A 73 -8.76 -2.54 -19.14
N GLY A 74 -8.78 -1.29 -18.69
CA GLY A 74 -9.98 -0.43 -18.74
C GLY A 74 -10.14 0.45 -17.50
N HIS A 75 -11.36 0.93 -17.27
CA HIS A 75 -11.67 1.77 -16.12
C HIS A 75 -11.33 1.11 -14.79
N ASP A 76 -10.92 1.93 -13.83
CA ASP A 76 -10.61 1.50 -12.48
C ASP A 76 -11.90 1.16 -11.71
N VAL A 77 -12.32 -0.10 -11.79
CA VAL A 77 -13.57 -0.59 -11.20
C VAL A 77 -13.54 -0.51 -9.67
N PHE A 78 -12.37 -0.70 -9.06
CA PHE A 78 -12.22 -0.73 -7.60
C PHE A 78 -11.66 0.56 -6.99
N GLY A 79 -11.42 1.60 -7.80
CA GLY A 79 -10.88 2.88 -7.34
C GLY A 79 -9.50 2.75 -6.68
N MET A 80 -8.68 1.82 -7.18
CA MET A 80 -7.38 1.46 -6.60
C MET A 80 -6.24 2.34 -7.10
N THR A 81 -6.38 2.97 -8.26
CA THR A 81 -5.35 3.81 -8.88
C THR A 81 -4.92 4.93 -7.95
N GLY A 82 -3.61 5.07 -7.75
CA GLY A 82 -3.01 6.04 -6.84
C GLY A 82 -2.98 5.59 -5.38
N ARG A 83 -3.67 4.51 -5.00
CA ARG A 83 -3.62 3.99 -3.63
C ARG A 83 -2.28 3.35 -3.34
N ILE A 84 -1.84 3.51 -2.09
CA ILE A 84 -0.73 2.78 -1.51
C ILE A 84 -1.31 1.81 -0.49
N MET A 85 -0.96 0.53 -0.60
CA MET A 85 -1.54 -0.51 0.26
C MET A 85 -0.46 -1.45 0.80
N PRO A 86 -0.55 -1.87 2.07
CA PRO A 86 0.27 -2.95 2.61
C PRO A 86 0.01 -4.26 1.85
N LEU A 87 1.07 -5.04 1.60
CA LEU A 87 0.91 -6.35 0.94
C LEU A 87 -0.03 -7.27 1.71
N SER A 88 -0.02 -7.22 3.04
CA SER A 88 -0.92 -8.02 3.89
C SER A 88 -2.40 -7.77 3.61
N GLU A 89 -2.77 -6.52 3.32
CA GLU A 89 -4.16 -6.14 3.04
C GLU A 89 -4.62 -6.68 1.68
N LEU A 90 -3.76 -6.56 0.67
CA LEU A 90 -4.02 -7.10 -0.68
C LEU A 90 -4.16 -8.62 -0.68
N LEU A 91 -3.29 -9.32 0.06
CA LEU A 91 -3.40 -10.77 0.22
C LEU A 91 -4.73 -11.17 0.89
N THR A 92 -5.18 -10.39 1.89
CA THR A 92 -6.47 -10.61 2.56
C THR A 92 -7.65 -10.40 1.61
N MET A 93 -7.51 -9.50 0.63
CA MET A 93 -8.49 -9.28 -0.44
C MET A 93 -8.49 -10.39 -1.52
N GLY A 94 -7.65 -11.42 -1.39
CA GLY A 94 -7.51 -12.48 -2.38
C GLY A 94 -6.79 -12.03 -3.64
N ALA A 95 -5.93 -11.01 -3.53
CA ALA A 95 -5.19 -10.51 -4.67
C ALA A 95 -4.02 -11.42 -5.05
N THR A 96 -3.78 -11.55 -6.35
CA THR A 96 -2.58 -12.21 -6.89
C THR A 96 -1.59 -11.14 -7.34
N LEU A 97 -0.32 -11.31 -6.99
CA LEU A 97 0.74 -10.33 -7.21
C LEU A 97 1.87 -10.89 -8.06
N SER A 98 2.37 -10.05 -8.96
CA SER A 98 3.64 -10.21 -9.66
C SER A 98 4.56 -9.02 -9.36
N SER A 99 5.74 -8.98 -9.97
CA SER A 99 6.67 -7.86 -9.80
C SER A 99 6.16 -6.53 -10.37
N SER A 100 5.21 -6.56 -11.31
CA SER A 100 4.69 -5.36 -11.98
C SER A 100 3.16 -5.29 -12.04
N THR A 101 2.46 -6.36 -11.66
CA THR A 101 1.00 -6.43 -11.73
C THR A 101 0.35 -6.90 -10.45
N LEU A 102 -0.85 -6.39 -10.21
CA LEU A 102 -1.76 -6.80 -9.15
C LEU A 102 -3.07 -7.22 -9.80
N GLN A 103 -3.55 -8.43 -9.50
CA GLN A 103 -4.84 -8.91 -9.95
C GLN A 103 -5.80 -9.03 -8.77
N ILE A 104 -6.98 -8.41 -8.89
CA ILE A 104 -8.09 -8.54 -7.94
C ILE A 104 -9.32 -8.96 -8.75
N GLY A 105 -9.82 -10.17 -8.50
CA GLY A 105 -10.86 -10.77 -9.34
C GLY A 105 -10.40 -10.90 -10.79
N ASN A 106 -11.10 -10.24 -11.71
CA ASN A 106 -10.77 -10.20 -13.15
C ASN A 106 -10.02 -8.94 -13.59
N VAL A 107 -9.79 -7.98 -12.68
CA VAL A 107 -9.13 -6.70 -13.00
C VAL A 107 -7.63 -6.80 -12.74
N HIS A 108 -6.86 -6.20 -13.63
CA HIS A 108 -5.39 -6.20 -13.59
C HIS A 108 -4.89 -4.77 -13.49
N TYR A 109 -4.07 -4.51 -12.48
CA TYR A 109 -3.46 -3.22 -12.20
C TYR A 109 -1.96 -3.28 -12.44
N GLU A 110 -1.40 -2.18 -12.92
CA GLU A 110 0.04 -1.92 -12.86
C GLU A 110 0.40 -1.41 -11.47
N VAL A 111 1.52 -1.89 -10.93
CA VAL A 111 1.95 -1.55 -9.58
C VAL A 111 3.43 -1.19 -9.51
N GLN A 112 3.76 -0.41 -8.50
CA GLN A 112 5.13 -0.14 -8.07
C GLN A 112 5.32 -0.72 -6.67
N LEU A 113 6.23 -1.68 -6.54
CA LEU A 113 6.61 -2.24 -5.25
C LEU A 113 7.39 -1.20 -4.42
N GLY A 114 7.19 -1.23 -3.11
CA GLY A 114 7.87 -0.33 -2.19
C GLY A 114 7.60 -0.67 -0.73
N TYR A 115 7.81 0.33 0.10
CA TYR A 115 7.66 0.23 1.53
C TYR A 115 6.88 1.41 2.07
N LEU A 116 6.03 1.17 3.06
CA LEU A 116 5.61 2.19 4.01
C LEU A 116 6.78 2.41 4.97
N VAL A 117 7.26 3.65 5.00
CA VAL A 117 8.40 4.07 5.80
C VAL A 117 7.88 4.83 7.01
N GLN A 118 8.15 4.29 8.19
CA GLN A 118 7.73 4.88 9.46
C GLN A 118 8.95 5.30 10.28
N PRO A 119 9.07 6.56 10.72
CA PRO A 119 10.17 7.01 11.56
C PRO A 119 10.22 6.26 12.90
N LEU A 120 11.42 5.82 13.29
CA LEU A 120 11.75 5.40 14.64
C LEU A 120 12.38 6.58 15.38
N GLY A 121 11.83 6.88 16.56
CA GLY A 121 12.27 7.99 17.40
C GLY A 121 13.74 7.91 17.83
#